data_AF-A0A923FWD5-F1
#
_entry.id   AF-A0A923FWD5-F1
#
_cell.length_a   1.000
_cell.length_b   1.000
_cell.length_c   1.000
_cell.angle_alpha   90.00
_cell.angle_beta   90.00
_cell.angle_gamma   90.00
#
_symmetry.space_group_name_H-M   'P 1'
#
loop_
_entity.id
_entity.type
_entity.pdbx_description
1 polymer ?
#
loop_
_entity_poly.entity_id
_entity_poly.type
_entity_poly.pdbx_seq_one_letter_code
_entity_poly.pdbx_strand_id
1 'polypeptide(L)'
;MAKYKVEQFSRILKDNGKGYPNLFIFCKLLNENGNPSIREYRIAPDVRHPDLIILVEAITTGFNQAIESGAWVEISEYEERMYLFLTLPTATGKEQIQVSGECCYVLRPAVLKANYPTL
;
A
#
# COMPACT_ATOMS: atom_id res chain seq x y z
N MET A 1 5.97 -9.27 10.35
CA MET A 1 5.17 -8.28 9.60
C MET A 1 3.81 -8.16 10.26
N ALA A 2 3.21 -6.97 10.29
CA ALA A 2 1.88 -6.80 10.87
C ALA A 2 0.82 -7.26 9.87
N LYS A 3 -0.24 -7.93 10.35
CA LYS A 3 -1.31 -8.47 9.51
C LYS A 3 -2.52 -7.53 9.50
N TYR A 4 -3.10 -7.38 8.32
CA TYR A 4 -4.28 -6.55 8.11
C TYR A 4 -5.33 -7.22 7.21
N LYS A 5 -6.61 -7.04 7.53
CA LYS A 5 -7.67 -7.10 6.50
C LYS A 5 -7.67 -5.77 5.77
N VAL A 6 -7.83 -5.83 4.47
CA VAL A 6 -8.06 -4.64 3.64
C VAL A 6 -9.56 -4.43 3.56
N GLU A 7 -10.06 -3.31 4.07
CA GLU A 7 -11.47 -2.94 3.88
C GLU A 7 -11.64 -2.16 2.58
N GLN A 8 -10.72 -1.24 2.31
CA GLN A 8 -10.73 -0.41 1.11
C GLN A 8 -9.32 0.08 0.81
N PHE A 9 -9.03 0.28 -0.47
CA PHE A 9 -7.80 0.97 -0.88
C PHE A 9 -8.02 1.77 -2.15
N SER A 10 -7.13 2.72 -2.39
CA SER A 10 -7.01 3.45 -3.63
C SER A 10 -5.52 3.68 -3.93
N ARG A 11 -5.23 4.02 -5.18
CA ARG A 11 -3.85 4.22 -5.64
C ARG A 11 -3.77 5.35 -6.65
N ILE A 12 -2.65 6.05 -6.65
CA ILE A 12 -2.37 7.08 -7.65
C ILE A 12 -0.86 7.11 -7.96
N LEU A 13 -0.53 7.15 -9.25
CA LEU A 13 0.79 7.51 -9.73
C LEU A 13 0.82 9.03 -9.93
N LYS A 14 1.74 9.71 -9.24
CA LYS A 14 1.94 11.16 -9.40
C LYS A 14 3.37 11.55 -9.12
N ASP A 15 3.76 12.70 -9.65
CA ASP A 15 5.03 13.33 -9.32
C ASP A 15 5.12 13.62 -7.82
N ASN A 16 6.28 13.35 -7.23
CA ASN A 16 6.53 13.59 -5.80
C ASN A 16 6.88 15.06 -5.45
N GLY A 17 6.73 15.98 -6.41
CA GLY A 17 7.09 17.39 -6.30
C GLY A 17 8.55 17.69 -6.66
N LYS A 18 9.32 16.70 -7.09
CA LYS A 18 10.74 16.84 -7.49
C LYS A 18 11.03 16.33 -8.91
N GLY A 19 10.01 16.07 -9.73
CA GLY A 19 10.20 15.58 -11.10
C GLY A 19 10.28 14.05 -11.19
N TYR A 20 9.96 13.32 -10.11
CA TYR A 20 10.03 11.86 -10.08
C TYR A 20 8.66 11.24 -9.78
N PRO A 21 8.21 10.26 -10.57
CA PRO A 21 6.94 9.58 -10.32
C PRO A 21 7.06 8.67 -9.10
N ASN A 22 6.06 8.74 -8.23
CA ASN A 22 5.89 7.82 -7.10
C ASN A 22 4.49 7.19 -7.15
N LEU A 23 4.38 5.98 -6.62
CA LEU A 23 3.12 5.33 -6.33
C LEU A 23 2.68 5.68 -4.91
N PHE A 24 1.49 6.23 -4.78
CA PHE A 24 0.84 6.43 -3.50
C PHE A 24 -0.30 5.42 -3.35
N ILE A 25 -0.33 4.74 -2.21
CA ILE A 25 -1.35 3.74 -1.88
C ILE A 25 -2.01 4.15 -0.58
N PHE A 26 -3.31 4.45 -0.67
CA PHE A 26 -4.12 4.78 0.48
C PHE A 26 -4.95 3.55 0.87
N CYS A 27 -4.94 3.20 2.15
CA CYS A 27 -5.58 1.98 2.65
C CYS A 27 -6.38 2.25 3.92
N LYS A 28 -7.57 1.65 3.99
CA LYS A 28 -8.31 1.42 5.23
C LYS A 28 -8.14 -0.04 5.63
N LEU A 29 -7.48 -0.27 6.75
CA LEU A 29 -7.02 -1.57 7.22
C LEU A 29 -7.64 -1.91 8.58
N LEU A 30 -7.92 -3.19 8.84
CA LEU A 30 -8.25 -3.70 10.18
C LEU A 30 -7.14 -4.63 10.65
N ASN A 31 -6.59 -4.40 11.84
CA ASN A 31 -5.58 -5.30 12.41
C ASN A 31 -6.22 -6.59 12.99
N GLU A 32 -5.39 -7.49 13.53
CA GLU A 32 -5.84 -8.76 14.13
C GLU A 32 -6.85 -8.61 15.29
N ASN A 33 -6.86 -7.44 15.95
CA ASN A 33 -7.81 -7.12 17.03
C ASN A 33 -9.08 -6.42 16.52
N GLY A 34 -9.25 -6.27 15.20
CA GLY A 34 -10.37 -5.55 14.59
C GLY A 34 -10.28 -4.03 14.70
N ASN A 35 -9.12 -3.48 15.10
CA ASN A 35 -8.96 -2.03 15.20
C ASN A 35 -8.66 -1.43 13.82
N PRO A 36 -9.38 -0.39 13.38
CA PRO A 36 -9.14 0.27 12.10
C PRO A 36 -7.87 1.11 12.12
N SER A 37 -7.18 1.13 10.99
CA SER A 37 -5.99 1.94 10.72
C SER A 37 -6.08 2.48 9.29
N ILE A 38 -5.94 3.79 9.16
CA ILE A 38 -5.86 4.45 7.86
C ILE A 38 -4.40 4.78 7.59
N ARG A 39 -3.88 4.35 6.44
CA ARG A 39 -2.47 4.53 6.06
C ARG A 39 -2.35 5.01 4.64
N GLU A 40 -1.36 5.88 4.40
CA GLU A 40 -0.87 6.20 3.07
C GLU A 40 0.59 5.76 2.97
N TYR A 41 0.87 4.94 1.98
CA TYR A 41 2.22 4.52 1.63
C TYR A 41 2.67 5.25 0.38
N ARG A 42 3.93 5.68 0.37
CA ARG A 42 4.60 6.22 -0.81
C ARG A 42 5.71 5.27 -1.22
N ILE A 43 5.70 4.87 -2.48
CA ILE A 43 6.66 3.96 -3.08
C ILE A 43 7.35 4.68 -4.24
N ALA A 44 8.68 4.66 -4.22
CA ALA A 44 9.53 5.20 -5.28
C ALA A 44 10.02 4.06 -6.18
N PRO A 45 10.31 4.33 -7.47
CA PRO A 45 10.97 3.36 -8.32
C PRO A 45 12.37 3.10 -7.78
N ASP A 46 12.83 1.85 -7.89
CA ASP A 46 14.19 1.47 -7.52
C ASP A 46 14.77 0.44 -8.49
N VAL A 47 15.99 -0.03 -8.22
CA VAL A 47 16.67 -1.00 -9.09
C VAL A 47 15.95 -2.36 -9.21
N ARG A 48 15.09 -2.72 -8.25
CA ARG A 48 14.28 -3.96 -8.27
C ARG A 48 12.96 -3.72 -8.99
N HIS A 49 12.39 -2.53 -8.83
CA HIS A 49 11.12 -2.11 -9.39
C HIS A 49 11.26 -0.77 -10.12
N PRO A 50 11.95 -0.73 -11.28
CA PRO A 50 12.14 0.51 -12.03
C PRO A 50 10.85 0.96 -12.73
N ASP A 51 9.97 0.01 -13.07
CA ASP A 51 8.67 0.27 -13.68
C ASP A 51 7.57 0.21 -12.61
N LEU A 52 7.05 1.38 -12.24
CA LEU A 52 5.97 1.49 -11.28
C LEU A 52 4.62 0.98 -11.80
N ILE A 53 4.42 0.88 -13.12
CA ILE A 53 3.15 0.41 -13.68
C ILE A 53 2.95 -1.07 -13.35
N ILE A 54 3.99 -1.89 -13.55
CA ILE A 54 3.99 -3.31 -13.19
C ILE A 54 3.74 -3.48 -11.69
N LEU A 55 4.41 -2.66 -10.88
CA LEU A 55 4.24 -2.70 -9.43
C LEU A 55 2.81 -2.31 -9.00
N VAL A 56 2.21 -1.32 -9.68
CA VAL A 56 0.81 -0.93 -9.48
C VAL A 56 -0.12 -2.11 -9.73
N GLU A 57 0.06 -2.85 -10.82
CA GLU A 57 -0.79 -3.99 -11.17
C GLU A 57 -0.68 -5.11 -10.14
N ALA A 58 0.54 -5.47 -9.73
CA ALA A 58 0.77 -6.51 -8.73
C ALA A 58 0.13 -6.16 -7.38
N ILE A 59 0.38 -4.94 -6.87
CA ILE A 59 -0.19 -4.52 -5.59
C ILE A 59 -1.71 -4.44 -5.65
N THR A 60 -2.25 -3.92 -6.75
CA THR A 60 -3.70 -3.87 -6.97
C THR A 60 -4.35 -5.24 -6.91
N THR A 61 -3.78 -6.18 -7.65
CA THR A 61 -4.30 -7.53 -7.75
C THR A 61 -4.31 -8.18 -6.37
N GLY A 62 -3.21 -8.03 -5.62
CA GLY A 62 -3.11 -8.55 -4.26
C GLY A 62 -4.09 -7.93 -3.27
N PHE A 63 -4.30 -6.61 -3.32
CA PHE A 63 -5.27 -5.94 -2.45
C PHE A 63 -6.72 -6.29 -2.82
N ASN A 64 -7.05 -6.35 -4.11
CA ASN A 64 -8.38 -6.81 -4.57
C ASN A 64 -8.64 -8.24 -4.11
N GLN A 65 -7.67 -9.14 -4.31
CA GLN A 65 -7.77 -10.53 -3.85
C GLN A 65 -7.98 -10.61 -2.34
N ALA A 66 -7.30 -9.76 -1.56
CA ALA A 66 -7.48 -9.69 -0.11
C ALA A 66 -8.90 -9.28 0.29
N ILE A 67 -9.48 -8.28 -0.40
CA ILE A 67 -10.87 -7.84 -0.17
C ILE A 67 -11.84 -8.97 -0.54
N GLU A 68 -11.73 -9.52 -1.75
CA GLU A 68 -12.68 -10.50 -2.28
C GLU A 68 -12.69 -11.81 -1.48
N SER A 69 -11.52 -12.31 -1.10
CA SER A 69 -11.40 -13.57 -0.34
C SER A 69 -11.46 -13.38 1.17
N GLY A 70 -11.44 -12.12 1.64
CA GLY A 70 -11.19 -11.80 3.03
C GLY A 70 -9.83 -12.34 3.51
N ALA A 71 -8.81 -12.45 2.65
CA ALA A 71 -7.47 -12.86 3.08
C ALA A 71 -6.75 -11.73 3.85
N TRP A 72 -5.71 -12.10 4.59
CA TRP A 72 -4.86 -11.13 5.27
C TRP A 72 -3.72 -10.70 4.35
N VAL A 73 -3.41 -9.40 4.34
CA VAL A 73 -2.14 -8.88 3.85
C VAL A 73 -1.18 -8.68 5.02
N GLU A 74 0.11 -8.75 4.74
CA GLU A 74 1.14 -8.44 5.73
C GLU A 74 1.95 -7.25 5.25
N ILE A 75 2.09 -6.23 6.10
CA ILE A 75 2.83 -5.01 5.78
C ILE A 75 3.84 -4.77 6.90
N SER A 76 5.08 -4.48 6.51
CA SER A 76 6.16 -4.16 7.44
C SER A 76 6.96 -2.98 6.92
N GLU A 77 7.14 -2.00 7.78
CA GLU A 77 7.89 -0.78 7.51
C GLU A 77 9.30 -0.96 8.09
N TYR A 78 10.33 -0.67 7.29
CA TYR A 78 11.71 -0.61 7.75
C TYR A 78 12.25 0.81 7.51
N GLU A 79 11.97 1.66 8.49
CA GLU A 79 12.15 3.12 8.40
C GLU A 79 13.60 3.52 8.17
N GLU A 80 14.57 2.81 8.77
CA GLU A 80 16.01 3.10 8.64
C GLU A 80 16.50 3.10 7.19
N ARG A 81 15.83 2.36 6.30
CA ARG A 81 16.20 2.24 4.89
C ARG A 81 15.07 2.59 3.92
N MET A 82 13.97 3.16 4.42
CA MET A 82 12.77 3.45 3.61
C MET A 82 12.38 2.23 2.76
N TYR A 83 12.23 1.07 3.40
CA TYR A 83 11.70 -0.13 2.73
C TYR A 83 10.32 -0.48 3.27
N LEU A 84 9.45 -0.93 2.36
CA LEU A 84 8.22 -1.61 2.69
C LEU A 84 8.33 -3.06 2.23
N PHE A 85 7.95 -3.98 3.11
CA PHE A 85 7.78 -5.39 2.79
C PHE A 85 6.29 -5.69 2.79
N LEU A 86 5.80 -6.16 1.65
CA LEU A 86 4.41 -6.52 1.41
C LEU A 86 4.33 -8.03 1.23
N THR A 87 3.39 -8.68 1.92
CA THR A 87 2.96 -10.03 1.58
C THR A 87 1.50 -9.97 1.18
N LEU A 88 1.22 -10.24 -0.09
CA LEU A 88 -0.10 -10.10 -0.69
C LEU A 88 -0.66 -11.47 -1.08
N PRO A 89 -1.96 -11.73 -0.90
CA PRO A 89 -2.58 -12.94 -1.42
C PRO A 89 -2.64 -12.90 -2.95
N THR A 90 -2.49 -14.06 -3.57
CA THR A 90 -2.70 -14.27 -5.01
C THR A 90 -3.63 -15.46 -5.21
N ALA A 91 -4.10 -15.69 -6.44
CA ALA A 91 -4.95 -16.84 -6.75
C ALA A 91 -4.29 -18.20 -6.40
N THR A 92 -2.95 -18.26 -6.36
CA THR A 92 -2.18 -19.50 -6.13
C THR A 92 -1.48 -19.53 -4.77
N GLY A 93 -1.65 -18.51 -3.91
CA GLY A 93 -0.99 -18.46 -2.61
C GLY A 93 -0.71 -17.04 -2.15
N LYS A 94 0.57 -16.73 -1.96
CA LYS A 94 1.04 -15.41 -1.52
C LYS A 94 2.25 -14.97 -2.33
N GLU A 95 2.37 -13.68 -2.55
CA GLU A 95 3.53 -13.02 -3.15
C GLU A 95 4.18 -12.09 -2.12
N GLN A 96 5.51 -12.09 -2.08
CA GLN A 96 6.29 -11.18 -1.24
C GLN A 96 6.99 -10.16 -2.11
N ILE A 97 6.78 -8.88 -1.81
CA ILE A 97 7.34 -7.76 -2.57
C ILE A 97 8.09 -6.86 -1.59
N GLN A 98 9.33 -6.53 -1.92
CA GLN A 98 10.10 -5.52 -1.22
C GLN A 98 10.26 -4.29 -2.11
N VAL A 99 9.81 -3.13 -1.63
CA VAL A 99 9.87 -1.87 -2.38
C VAL A 99 10.59 -0.80 -1.60
N SER A 100 11.19 0.17 -2.30
CA SER A 100 11.64 1.42 -1.69
C SER A 100 10.43 2.32 -1.42
N GLY A 101 10.06 2.47 -0.16
CA GLY A 101 8.90 3.24 0.25
C GLY A 101 8.78 3.41 1.76
N GLU A 102 7.78 4.19 2.16
CA GLU A 102 7.52 4.53 3.55
C GLU A 102 6.02 4.74 3.80
N CYS A 103 5.60 4.67 5.06
CA CYS A 103 4.31 5.18 5.47
C CYS A 103 4.42 6.70 5.65
N CYS A 104 3.72 7.47 4.82
CA CYS A 104 3.84 8.93 4.85
C CYS A 104 3.11 9.52 6.07
N TYR A 105 1.88 9.07 6.34
CA TYR A 105 1.06 9.61 7.42
C TYR A 105 -0.06 8.64 7.83
N VAL A 106 -0.42 8.68 9.12
CA VAL A 106 -1.80 8.43 9.56
C VAL A 106 -2.59 9.69 9.21
N LEU A 107 -3.29 9.68 8.07
CA LEU A 107 -3.88 10.89 7.51
C LEU A 107 -4.96 11.46 8.45
N ARG A 108 -4.82 12.75 8.79
CA ARG A 108 -5.88 13.51 9.49
C ARG A 108 -7.13 13.58 8.57
N PRO A 109 -8.35 13.57 9.10
CA PRO A 109 -9.59 13.52 8.31
C PRO A 109 -9.72 14.56 7.18
N ALA A 110 -9.10 15.73 7.32
CA ALA A 110 -9.13 16.78 6.30
C ALA A 110 -8.35 16.42 5.01
N VAL A 111 -7.25 15.67 5.12
CA VAL A 111 -6.42 15.28 3.96
C VAL A 111 -7.06 14.13 3.19
N LEU A 112 -7.72 13.22 3.94
CA LEU A 112 -8.60 12.17 3.45
C LEU A 112 -9.67 12.72 2.49
N LYS A 113 -10.45 13.69 2.96
CA LYS A 113 -11.57 14.26 2.20
C LYS A 113 -11.13 15.01 0.93
N ALA A 114 -9.95 15.62 0.94
CA ALA A 114 -9.43 16.39 -0.19
C ALA A 114 -8.85 15.52 -1.30
N ASN A 115 -8.16 14.44 -0.95
CA ASN A 115 -7.45 13.58 -1.93
C ASN A 115 -8.23 12.31 -2.29
N TYR A 116 -9.17 11.89 -1.44
CA TYR A 116 -9.94 10.66 -1.59
C TYR A 116 -11.43 10.91 -1.25
N PRO A 117 -12.16 11.71 -2.04
CA PRO A 117 -13.52 12.17 -1.69
C PRO A 117 -14.60 11.08 -1.76
N THR A 118 -14.29 9.92 -2.33
CA THR A 118 -15.21 8.76 -2.46
C THR A 118 -14.98 7.70 -1.38
N LEU A 119 -14.20 8.04 -0.36
CA LEU A 119 -13.91 7.26 0.85
C LEU A 119 -14.69 7.83 2.05
#